data_AF-A0A150THU7-F1
#
_entry.id   AF-A0A150THU7-F1
#
_cell.length_a   1.000
_cell.length_b   1.000
_cell.length_c   1.000
_cell.angle_alpha   90.00
_cell.angle_beta   90.00
_cell.angle_gamma   90.00
#
_symmetry.space_group_name_H-M   'P 1'
#
loop_
_entity.id
_entity.type
_entity.pdbx_description
1 polymer ?
#
loop_
_entity_poly.entity_id
_entity_poly.type
_entity_poly.pdbx_seq_one_letter_code
_entity_poly.pdbx_strand_id
1 'polypeptide(L)'
;MASIDDLLKPFACALYAKASTLNSVGLSSSQRARLLESMSDDIKKCTNFIEPEVSEAALAEAEHLQVDLRTRNWHDQPSFDAGREIFHFEHVVPVSAIRAACCDQQSESAVLAVLKGRLRVAWILKSEDAELTLLGHRSNRPDPDAAYRKAGIQLVARRSA
;
A
#
# COMPACT_ATOMS: atom_id res chain seq x y z
N MET A 1 3.39 21.63 -10.29
CA MET A 1 2.78 20.63 -9.39
C MET A 1 3.87 20.16 -8.42
N ALA A 2 3.53 19.89 -7.16
CA ALA A 2 4.48 19.30 -6.22
C ALA A 2 4.92 17.93 -6.74
N SER A 3 6.22 17.60 -6.63
CA SER A 3 6.70 16.27 -7.00
C SER A 3 6.20 15.23 -5.98
N ILE A 4 6.19 13.95 -6.36
CA ILE A 4 5.87 12.88 -5.40
C ILE A 4 6.84 12.89 -4.21
N ASP A 5 8.09 13.29 -4.43
CA ASP A 5 9.09 13.43 -3.38
C ASP A 5 8.69 14.52 -2.37
N ASP A 6 8.18 15.66 -2.85
CA ASP A 6 7.69 16.74 -1.99
C ASP A 6 6.49 16.28 -1.14
N LEU A 7 5.62 15.44 -1.68
CA LEU A 7 4.45 14.90 -0.99
C LEU A 7 4.81 13.82 0.04
N LEU A 8 5.81 12.99 -0.24
CA LEU A 8 6.22 11.89 0.65
C LEU A 8 7.21 12.32 1.75
N LYS A 9 7.99 13.39 1.54
CA LYS A 9 9.02 13.83 2.48
C LYS A 9 8.52 14.09 3.92
N PRO A 10 7.37 14.75 4.16
CA PRO A 10 6.85 14.93 5.52
C PRO A 10 6.57 13.60 6.22
N PHE A 11 6.08 12.60 5.48
CA PHE A 11 5.82 11.26 6.03
C PHE A 11 7.12 10.52 6.31
N ALA A 12 8.13 10.63 5.45
CA ALA A 12 9.44 10.03 5.68
C ALA A 12 10.10 10.57 6.96
N CYS A 13 10.04 11.88 7.21
CA CYS A 13 10.53 12.50 8.44
C CYS A 13 9.77 11.96 9.67
N ALA A 14 8.43 11.94 9.62
CA ALA A 14 7.61 11.43 10.71
C ALA A 14 7.88 9.94 11.01
N LEU A 15 7.98 9.10 9.98
CA LEU A 15 8.29 7.68 10.12
C LEU A 15 9.68 7.45 10.70
N TYR A 16 10.69 8.20 10.25
CA TYR A 16 12.05 8.11 10.78
C TYR A 16 12.11 8.50 12.26
N ALA A 17 11.42 9.58 12.66
CA ALA A 17 11.34 9.98 14.06
C ALA A 17 10.72 8.89 14.93
N LYS A 18 9.61 8.29 14.48
CA LYS A 18 8.93 7.19 15.19
C LYS A 18 9.80 5.93 15.28
N ALA A 19 10.47 5.56 14.19
CA ALA A 19 11.42 4.44 14.16
C ALA A 19 12.58 4.67 15.14
N SER A 20 13.14 5.88 15.17
CA SER A 20 14.20 6.26 16.10
C SER A 20 13.73 6.17 17.55
N THR A 21 12.51 6.61 17.86
CA THR A 21 11.91 6.47 19.20
C THR A 21 11.73 5.01 19.60
N LEU A 22 11.31 4.12 18.68
CA LEU A 22 11.16 2.68 18.94
C LEU A 22 12.47 2.01 19.37
N ASN A 23 13.61 2.52 18.90
CA ASN A 23 14.94 1.95 19.13
C ASN A 23 15.70 2.60 20.29
N SER A 24 15.43 3.86 20.60
CA SER A 24 16.19 4.64 21.59
C SER A 24 15.50 4.83 22.93
N VAL A 25 14.18 4.61 23.01
CA VAL A 25 13.40 4.82 24.24
C VAL A 25 12.93 3.49 24.81
N GLY A 26 13.06 3.33 26.14
CA GLY A 26 12.53 2.18 26.88
C GLY A 26 11.00 2.20 26.94
N LEU A 27 10.35 1.83 25.84
CA LEU A 27 8.89 1.81 25.71
C LEU A 27 8.30 0.48 26.22
N SER A 28 7.14 0.56 26.87
CA SER A 28 6.33 -0.62 27.17
C SER A 28 5.77 -1.27 25.90
N SER A 29 5.33 -2.53 26.00
CA SER A 29 4.74 -3.24 24.85
C SER A 29 3.52 -2.52 24.27
N SER A 30 2.68 -1.90 25.11
CA SER A 30 1.50 -1.16 24.66
C SER A 30 1.89 0.15 23.95
N GLN A 31 2.90 0.86 24.46
CA GLN A 31 3.42 2.08 23.81
C GLN A 31 4.04 1.76 22.45
N ARG A 32 4.85 0.68 22.36
CA ARG A 32 5.41 0.22 21.08
C ARG A 32 4.31 -0.13 20.08
N ALA A 33 3.27 -0.84 20.50
CA ALA A 33 2.15 -1.21 19.63
C ALA A 33 1.45 0.04 19.05
N ARG A 34 1.17 1.06 19.87
CA ARG A 34 0.57 2.31 19.41
C ARG A 34 1.44 3.09 18.44
N LEU A 35 2.74 3.10 18.65
CA LEU A 35 3.67 3.77 17.76
C LEU A 35 3.76 3.06 16.39
N LEU A 36 3.81 1.73 16.38
CA LEU A 36 3.78 0.92 15.16
C LEU A 36 2.45 1.05 14.39
N GLU A 37 1.32 1.12 15.11
CA GLU A 37 0.00 1.43 14.53
C GLU A 37 0.02 2.80 13.85
N SER A 38 0.50 3.84 14.55
CA SER A 38 0.62 5.19 13.99
C SER A 38 1.51 5.25 12.74
N MET A 39 2.62 4.51 12.71
CA MET A 39 3.45 4.39 11.50
C MET A 39 2.69 3.72 10.35
N SER A 40 1.89 2.70 10.65
CA SER A 40 1.08 2.00 9.64
C SER A 40 0.02 2.92 9.03
N ASP A 41 -0.59 3.76 9.86
CA ASP A 41 -1.59 4.72 9.39
C ASP A 41 -0.98 5.83 8.54
N ASP A 42 0.24 6.27 8.85
CA ASP A 42 0.97 7.21 7.99
C ASP A 42 1.28 6.59 6.61
N ILE A 43 1.73 5.32 6.57
CA ILE A 43 1.96 4.60 5.31
C ILE A 43 0.67 4.50 4.49
N LYS A 44 -0.47 4.16 5.12
CA LYS A 44 -1.78 4.12 4.45
C LYS A 44 -2.18 5.50 3.91
N LYS A 45 -1.91 6.59 4.63
CA LYS A 45 -2.22 7.95 4.13
C LYS A 45 -1.37 8.31 2.91
N CYS A 46 -0.12 7.85 2.84
CA CYS A 46 0.73 8.08 1.68
C CYS A 46 0.13 7.53 0.38
N THR A 47 -0.69 6.47 0.44
CA THR A 47 -1.28 5.89 -0.78
C THR A 47 -2.21 6.82 -1.52
N ASN A 48 -2.73 7.86 -0.86
CA ASN A 48 -3.55 8.90 -1.50
C ASN A 48 -2.78 9.73 -2.54
N PHE A 49 -1.44 9.65 -2.55
CA PHE A 49 -0.58 10.33 -3.52
C PHE A 49 -0.07 9.41 -4.63
N ILE A 50 -0.45 8.12 -4.60
CA ILE A 50 0.04 7.11 -5.51
C ILE A 50 -1.07 6.74 -6.47
N GLU A 51 -0.80 6.82 -7.77
CA GLU A 51 -1.69 6.26 -8.78
C GLU A 51 -1.74 4.73 -8.63
N PRO A 52 -2.92 4.13 -8.43
CA PRO A 52 -3.04 2.70 -8.26
C PRO A 52 -2.82 1.94 -9.57
N GLU A 53 -2.17 0.79 -9.43
CA GLU A 53 -2.17 -0.25 -10.45
C GLU A 53 -3.55 -0.92 -10.50
N VAL A 54 -3.87 -1.64 -11.58
CA VAL A 54 -5.17 -2.31 -11.73
C VAL A 54 -4.91 -3.68 -12.32
N SER A 55 -5.49 -4.74 -11.73
CA SER A 55 -5.46 -6.07 -12.33
C SER A 55 -6.28 -6.11 -13.61
N GLU A 56 -5.96 -7.01 -14.55
CA GLU A 56 -6.76 -7.23 -15.76
C GLU A 56 -8.23 -7.55 -15.45
N ALA A 57 -8.49 -8.40 -14.45
CA ALA A 57 -9.85 -8.76 -14.04
C ALA A 57 -10.63 -7.57 -13.48
N ALA A 58 -10.03 -6.80 -12.57
CA ALA A 58 -10.65 -5.56 -12.07
C ALA A 58 -10.84 -4.50 -13.17
N LEU A 59 -9.94 -4.42 -14.17
CA LEU A 59 -10.09 -3.49 -15.28
C LEU A 59 -11.32 -3.86 -16.13
N ALA A 60 -11.50 -5.14 -16.48
CA ALA A 60 -12.66 -5.59 -17.22
C ALA A 60 -13.97 -5.30 -16.48
N GLU A 61 -14.02 -5.56 -15.17
CA GLU A 61 -15.18 -5.26 -14.35
C GLU A 61 -15.45 -3.74 -14.25
N ALA A 62 -14.40 -2.94 -14.17
CA ALA A 62 -14.50 -1.48 -14.16
C ALA A 62 -15.02 -0.90 -15.48
N GLU A 63 -14.67 -1.51 -16.62
CA GLU A 63 -15.20 -1.14 -17.93
C GLU A 63 -16.72 -1.36 -18.00
N HIS A 64 -17.22 -2.48 -17.44
CA HIS A 64 -18.66 -2.74 -17.33
C HIS A 64 -19.39 -1.68 -16.48
N LEU A 65 -18.74 -1.22 -15.41
CA LEU A 65 -19.27 -0.18 -14.51
C LEU A 65 -18.97 1.25 -14.99
N GLN A 66 -18.28 1.41 -16.12
CA GLN A 66 -17.87 2.70 -16.68
C GLN A 66 -17.08 3.58 -15.69
N VAL A 67 -16.19 2.97 -14.91
CA VAL A 67 -15.34 3.66 -13.91
C VAL A 67 -13.85 3.53 -14.27
N ASP A 68 -13.10 4.63 -14.14
CA ASP A 68 -11.64 4.58 -14.26
C ASP A 68 -10.98 4.41 -12.89
N LEU A 69 -10.68 3.16 -12.53
CA LEU A 69 -10.06 2.79 -11.25
C LEU A 69 -8.70 3.47 -10.99
N ARG A 70 -7.95 3.87 -12.03
CA ARG A 70 -6.64 4.55 -11.86
C ARG A 70 -6.79 5.94 -11.26
N THR A 71 -7.98 6.53 -11.34
CA THR A 71 -8.29 7.85 -10.79
C THR A 71 -8.99 7.80 -9.43
N ARG A 72 -9.18 6.58 -8.88
CA ARG A 72 -9.95 6.34 -7.66
C ARG A 72 -9.08 5.79 -6.55
N ASN A 73 -9.38 6.18 -5.33
CA ASN A 73 -8.82 5.60 -4.11
C ASN A 73 -9.90 4.89 -3.29
N TRP A 74 -9.50 4.29 -2.17
CA TRP A 74 -10.40 3.57 -1.26
C TRP A 74 -11.59 4.41 -0.73
N HIS A 75 -11.41 5.72 -0.56
CA HIS A 75 -12.48 6.62 -0.12
C HIS A 75 -13.54 6.84 -1.20
N ASP A 76 -13.15 6.77 -2.48
CA ASP A 76 -14.07 6.92 -3.61
C ASP A 76 -14.90 5.65 -3.85
N GLN A 77 -14.43 4.48 -3.39
CA GLN A 77 -15.04 3.17 -3.66
C GLN A 77 -16.57 3.10 -3.48
N PRO A 78 -17.15 3.61 -2.38
CA PRO A 78 -18.59 3.49 -2.17
C PRO A 78 -19.45 4.18 -3.24
N SER A 79 -18.87 5.08 -4.06
CA SER A 79 -19.59 5.76 -5.14
C SER A 79 -19.79 4.91 -6.40
N PHE A 80 -18.97 3.86 -6.60
CA PHE A 80 -19.01 3.00 -7.78
C PHE A 80 -19.10 1.50 -7.46
N ASP A 81 -18.86 1.12 -6.21
CA ASP A 81 -18.98 -0.24 -5.69
C ASP A 81 -19.59 -0.14 -4.28
N ALA A 82 -20.91 0.07 -4.26
CA ALA A 82 -21.67 0.24 -3.04
C ALA A 82 -21.56 -1.04 -2.18
N GLY A 83 -21.19 -0.88 -0.90
CA GLY A 83 -20.92 -2.04 -0.04
C GLY A 83 -19.52 -2.64 -0.20
N ARG A 84 -18.74 -2.22 -1.21
CA ARG A 84 -17.36 -2.68 -1.48
C ARG A 84 -17.29 -4.19 -1.74
N GLU A 85 -18.21 -4.68 -2.54
CA GLU A 85 -18.43 -6.11 -2.76
C GLU A 85 -17.61 -6.66 -3.92
N ILE A 86 -17.23 -5.80 -4.87
CA ILE A 86 -16.57 -6.20 -6.11
C ILE A 86 -15.06 -5.98 -6.02
N PHE A 87 -14.64 -4.76 -5.69
CA PHE A 87 -13.25 -4.36 -5.76
C PHE A 87 -12.57 -4.42 -4.38
N HIS A 88 -11.26 -4.64 -4.41
CA HIS A 88 -10.39 -4.55 -3.25
C HIS A 88 -9.23 -3.60 -3.55
N PHE A 89 -9.15 -2.52 -2.77
CA PHE A 89 -8.00 -1.62 -2.77
C PHE A 89 -6.93 -2.18 -1.85
N GLU A 90 -5.83 -2.63 -2.42
CA GLU A 90 -4.80 -3.38 -1.70
C GLU A 90 -3.43 -2.72 -1.80
N HIS A 91 -2.61 -2.89 -0.77
CA HIS A 91 -1.19 -2.62 -0.84
C HIS A 91 -0.47 -3.84 -1.41
N VAL A 92 0.16 -3.71 -2.58
CA VAL A 92 0.88 -4.81 -3.23
C VAL A 92 1.94 -5.37 -2.28
N VAL A 93 2.71 -4.46 -1.66
CA VAL A 93 3.58 -4.77 -0.51
C VAL A 93 2.80 -4.55 0.79
N PRO A 94 2.64 -5.55 1.67
CA PRO A 94 1.91 -5.36 2.92
C PRO A 94 2.46 -4.21 3.76
N VAL A 95 1.57 -3.38 4.33
CA VAL A 95 1.94 -2.22 5.17
C VAL A 95 2.89 -2.60 6.30
N SER A 96 2.71 -3.79 6.90
CA SER A 96 3.60 -4.31 7.94
C SER A 96 5.04 -4.49 7.45
N ALA A 97 5.23 -4.94 6.21
CA ALA A 97 6.54 -5.13 5.59
C ALA A 97 7.20 -3.80 5.19
N ILE A 98 6.41 -2.83 4.70
CA ILE A 98 6.89 -1.47 4.44
C ILE A 98 7.35 -0.83 5.76
N ARG A 99 6.52 -0.92 6.81
CA ARG A 99 6.83 -0.39 8.14
C ARG A 99 8.10 -1.01 8.70
N ALA A 100 8.24 -2.34 8.63
CA ALA A 100 9.46 -3.02 9.07
C ALA A 100 10.70 -2.49 8.34
N ALA A 101 10.61 -2.36 7.00
CA ALA A 101 11.71 -1.80 6.21
C ALA A 101 12.05 -0.35 6.61
N CYS A 102 11.06 0.48 6.96
CA CYS A 102 11.31 1.83 7.49
C CYS A 102 12.00 1.81 8.86
N CYS A 103 11.64 0.88 9.75
CA CYS A 103 12.28 0.74 11.07
C CYS A 103 13.77 0.39 11.00
N ASP A 104 14.18 -0.28 9.92
CA ASP A 104 15.57 -0.70 9.71
C ASP A 104 16.47 0.42 9.12
N GLN A 105 15.90 1.58 8.78
CA GLN A 105 16.65 2.68 8.17
C GLN A 105 17.26 3.64 9.19
N GLN A 106 18.42 4.20 8.83
CA GLN A 106 19.20 5.11 9.69
C GLN A 106 19.10 6.59 9.29
N SER A 107 18.28 6.93 8.30
CA SER A 107 18.08 8.31 7.88
C SER A 107 16.70 8.54 7.25
N GLU A 108 16.23 9.79 7.29
CA GLU A 108 15.00 10.21 6.60
C GLU A 108 15.04 9.95 5.10
N SER A 109 16.19 10.18 4.46
CA SER A 109 16.37 9.95 3.02
C SER A 109 16.26 8.47 2.66
N ALA A 110 16.75 7.58 3.52
CA ALA A 110 16.60 6.14 3.34
C ALA A 110 15.15 5.69 3.55
N VAL A 111 14.44 6.24 4.54
CA VAL A 111 12.99 5.99 4.71
C VAL A 111 12.20 6.47 3.48
N LEU A 112 12.52 7.65 2.94
CA LEU A 112 11.91 8.15 1.71
C LEU A 112 12.15 7.19 0.53
N ALA A 113 13.37 6.65 0.38
CA ALA A 113 13.68 5.66 -0.65
C ALA A 113 12.85 4.37 -0.48
N VAL A 114 12.63 3.92 0.77
CA VAL A 114 11.73 2.77 1.06
C VAL A 114 10.30 3.06 0.60
N LEU A 115 9.75 4.23 0.93
CA LEU A 115 8.40 4.61 0.50
C LEU A 115 8.32 4.63 -1.03
N LYS A 116 9.26 5.30 -1.71
CA LYS A 116 9.27 5.39 -3.19
C LYS A 116 9.38 4.02 -3.87
N GLY A 117 10.18 3.11 -3.31
CA GLY A 117 10.43 1.81 -3.90
C GLY A 117 9.37 0.74 -3.59
N ARG A 118 8.66 0.88 -2.46
CA ARG A 118 7.76 -0.18 -1.96
C ARG A 118 6.29 0.23 -1.84
N LEU A 119 5.98 1.53 -1.82
CA LEU A 119 4.61 1.99 -1.72
C LEU A 119 3.90 1.82 -3.08
N ARG A 120 3.27 0.67 -3.25
CA ARG A 120 2.46 0.30 -4.40
C ARG A 120 1.08 -0.10 -3.93
N VAL A 121 0.06 0.41 -4.59
CA VAL A 121 -1.33 0.05 -4.35
C VAL A 121 -1.96 -0.41 -5.66
N ALA A 122 -2.90 -1.34 -5.55
CA ALA A 122 -3.60 -1.88 -6.70
C ALA A 122 -5.09 -2.04 -6.41
N TRP A 123 -5.90 -1.83 -7.44
CA TRP A 123 -7.25 -2.36 -7.49
C TRP A 123 -7.21 -3.79 -8.05
N ILE A 124 -7.71 -4.73 -7.25
CA ILE A 124 -7.95 -6.13 -7.62
C ILE A 124 -9.41 -6.48 -7.33
N LEU A 125 -9.90 -7.63 -7.76
CA LEU A 125 -11.20 -8.15 -7.36
C LEU A 125 -11.15 -8.77 -5.95
N LYS A 126 -12.30 -8.83 -5.28
CA LYS A 126 -12.43 -9.55 -4.00
C LYS A 126 -12.11 -11.04 -4.10
N SER A 127 -12.40 -11.66 -5.24
CA SER A 127 -12.01 -13.04 -5.54
C SER A 127 -10.50 -13.22 -5.62
N GLU A 128 -9.79 -12.25 -6.21
CA GLU A 128 -8.33 -12.24 -6.29
C GLU A 128 -7.68 -12.07 -4.90
N ASP A 129 -8.21 -11.18 -4.05
CA ASP A 129 -7.77 -11.04 -2.65
C ASP A 129 -7.99 -12.33 -1.84
N ALA A 130 -9.13 -13.00 -2.07
CA ALA A 130 -9.42 -14.29 -1.43
C ALA A 130 -8.37 -15.35 -1.81
N GLU A 131 -7.96 -15.40 -3.08
CA GLU A 131 -6.91 -16.31 -3.54
C GLU A 131 -5.54 -15.98 -2.93
N LEU A 132 -5.15 -14.69 -2.88
CA LEU A 132 -3.95 -14.27 -2.17
C LEU A 132 -3.98 -14.71 -0.69
N THR A 133 -5.14 -14.61 -0.04
CA THR A 133 -5.32 -15.04 1.34
C THR A 133 -5.19 -16.57 1.46
N LEU A 134 -5.81 -17.34 0.56
CA LEU A 134 -5.76 -18.80 0.53
C LEU A 134 -4.32 -19.31 0.37
N LEU A 135 -3.52 -18.64 -0.45
CA LEU A 135 -2.10 -18.94 -0.66
C LEU A 135 -1.20 -18.50 0.51
N GLY A 136 -1.76 -17.95 1.59
CA GLY A 136 -1.02 -17.51 2.77
C GLY A 136 -0.32 -16.16 2.59
N HIS A 137 -0.65 -15.41 1.54
CA HIS A 137 -0.01 -14.15 1.18
C HIS A 137 -0.71 -12.91 1.75
N ARG A 138 -1.71 -13.05 2.64
CA ARG A 138 -2.43 -11.90 3.23
C ARG A 138 -1.52 -10.93 3.98
N SER A 139 -0.54 -11.43 4.73
CA SER A 139 0.30 -10.61 5.61
C SER A 139 1.80 -10.79 5.39
N ASN A 140 2.20 -11.75 4.55
CA ASN A 140 3.59 -12.05 4.24
C ASN A 140 3.78 -12.26 2.73
N ARG A 141 4.47 -11.31 2.10
CA ARG A 141 4.83 -11.34 0.68
C ARG A 141 6.29 -10.94 0.50
N PRO A 142 7.25 -11.88 0.62
CA PRO A 142 8.66 -11.60 0.39
C PRO A 142 8.92 -11.16 -1.05
N ASP A 143 8.22 -11.78 -2.01
CA ASP A 143 8.14 -11.38 -3.41
C ASP A 143 6.67 -11.13 -3.77
N PRO A 144 6.21 -9.87 -3.69
CA PRO A 144 4.84 -9.49 -4.02
C PRO A 144 4.45 -9.82 -5.46
N ASP A 145 5.37 -9.62 -6.42
CA ASP A 145 5.07 -9.87 -7.83
C ASP A 145 4.93 -11.39 -8.08
N ALA A 146 5.74 -12.23 -7.43
CA ALA A 146 5.55 -13.68 -7.48
C ALA A 146 4.26 -14.12 -6.80
N ALA A 147 3.89 -13.53 -5.66
CA ALA A 147 2.63 -13.83 -4.99
C ALA A 147 1.42 -13.51 -5.86
N TYR A 148 1.42 -12.34 -6.52
CA TYR A 148 0.38 -11.94 -7.48
C TYR A 148 0.30 -12.91 -8.67
N ARG A 149 1.43 -13.23 -9.31
CA ARG A 149 1.47 -14.23 -10.40
C ARG A 149 0.91 -15.58 -9.98
N LYS A 150 1.23 -16.02 -8.76
CA LYS A 150 0.76 -17.32 -8.23
C LYS A 150 -0.73 -17.34 -7.93
N ALA A 151 -1.29 -16.19 -7.54
CA ALA A 151 -2.73 -15.97 -7.37
C ALA A 151 -3.47 -15.71 -8.70
N GLY A 152 -2.78 -15.76 -9.84
CA GLY A 152 -3.37 -15.46 -11.15
C GLY A 152 -3.62 -13.97 -11.42
N ILE A 153 -3.11 -13.08 -10.57
CA ILE A 153 -3.32 -11.63 -10.67
C ILE A 153 -2.27 -11.05 -11.61
N GLN A 154 -2.73 -10.47 -12.71
CA GLN A 154 -1.89 -9.77 -13.69
C GLN A 154 -2.21 -8.28 -13.63
N LEU A 155 -1.21 -7.45 -13.28
CA LEU A 155 -1.36 -6.00 -13.26
C LEU A 155 -1.16 -5.43 -14.66
N VAL A 156 -2.09 -4.58 -15.09
CA VAL A 156 -2.01 -3.90 -16.38
C VAL A 156 -0.86 -2.90 -16.34
N ALA A 157 -0.07 -2.85 -17.42
CA ALA A 157 1.01 -1.89 -17.55
C ALA A 157 0.50 -0.46 -17.27
N ARG A 158 1.32 0.32 -16.53
CA ARG A 158 1.03 1.75 -16.32
C ARG A 158 0.97 2.42 -17.69
N ARG A 159 -0.01 3.30 -17.89
CA ARG A 159 -0.04 4.14 -19.09
C ARG A 159 1.27 4.92 -19.12
N SER A 160 2.04 4.79 -20.20
CA SER A 160 3.20 5.66 -20.41
C SER A 160 2.68 7.09 -20.40
N ALA A 161 3.20 7.90 -19.47
CA ALA A 161 2.91 9.33 -19.40
C ALA A 161 3.48 10.05 -20.63
#